data_AF-A0A9E2RJ00-F1
#
_entry.id   AF-A0A9E2RJ00-F1
#
_cell.length_a   1.000
_cell.length_b   1.000
_cell.length_c   1.000
_cell.angle_alpha   90.00
_cell.angle_beta   90.00
_cell.angle_gamma   90.00
#
_symmetry.space_group_name_H-M   'P 1'
#
loop_
_entity.id
_entity.type
_entity.pdbx_description
1 polymer ?
#
loop_
_entity_poly.entity_id
_entity_poly.type
_entity_poly.pdbx_seq_one_letter_code
_entity_poly.pdbx_strand_id
1 'polypeptide(L)'
;MRESSLCRLPRRVVEAFCSGVVVVVTLLGPVSAEEPPAPSGMLSLPVVETPAPAPAAVDPVTIDPSIQLRGSVWRTKAGIVFLKTPIGLLTLSSKTTLKDIKASHEVHFWVHERNSVVEIRKRADGSLVHRYLS
;
A
#
# COMPACT_ATOMS: atom_id res chain seq x y z
N MET A 1 -7.74 60.75 16.41
CA MET A 1 -6.63 60.56 17.37
C MET A 1 -6.81 59.18 17.99
N ARG A 2 -5.96 58.16 17.86
CA ARG A 2 -4.57 58.00 17.42
C ARG A 2 -4.38 56.55 16.92
N GLU A 3 -3.58 56.42 15.85
CA GLU A 3 -2.62 55.35 15.49
C GLU A 3 -3.11 53.88 15.45
N SER A 4 -3.18 53.19 14.30
CA SER A 4 -2.12 52.78 13.35
C SER A 4 -1.02 51.93 13.97
N SER A 5 -1.04 50.61 13.74
CA SER A 5 0.18 49.77 13.78
C SER A 5 0.00 48.51 12.95
N LEU A 6 0.41 48.62 11.69
CA LEU A 6 0.64 47.53 10.75
C LEU A 6 1.92 46.79 11.15
N CYS A 7 1.81 45.56 11.66
CA CYS A 7 2.96 44.69 11.79
C CYS A 7 3.22 43.95 10.47
N ARG A 8 4.30 44.39 9.82
CA ARG A 8 4.89 43.88 8.59
C ARG A 8 5.38 42.44 8.77
N LEU A 9 5.24 41.65 7.71
CA LEU A 9 5.93 40.37 7.48
C LEU A 9 7.46 40.50 7.67
N PRO A 10 8.15 39.37 7.83
CA PRO A 10 8.91 38.93 6.66
C PRO A 10 8.75 37.43 6.33
N ARG A 11 8.59 37.19 5.02
CA ARG A 11 8.91 35.93 4.34
C ARG A 11 10.31 35.48 4.75
N ARG A 12 10.44 34.27 5.30
CA ARG A 12 11.71 33.54 5.30
C ARG A 12 11.65 32.42 4.27
N VAL A 13 12.30 32.72 3.14
CA VAL A 13 12.93 31.76 2.24
C VAL A 13 14.12 31.16 2.98
N VAL A 14 14.20 29.83 3.07
CA VAL A 14 15.48 29.11 3.16
C VAL A 14 15.36 27.89 2.25
N GLU A 15 16.25 27.89 1.26
CA GLU A 15 16.47 26.88 0.24
C GLU A 15 17.20 25.64 0.77
N ALA A 16 17.16 24.61 -0.08
CA ALA A 16 18.18 23.58 -0.31
C ALA A 16 18.52 22.60 0.83
N PHE A 17 18.30 21.31 0.57
CA PHE A 17 19.37 20.36 0.23
C PHE A 17 18.73 19.07 -0.29
N CYS A 18 18.71 18.91 -1.62
CA CYS A 18 18.55 17.62 -2.26
C CYS A 18 19.91 16.90 -2.16
N SER A 19 20.01 15.90 -1.28
CA SER A 19 21.13 14.95 -1.31
C SER A 19 20.60 13.64 -1.86
N GLY A 20 20.88 13.41 -3.14
CA GLY A 20 20.62 12.15 -3.81
C GLY A 20 21.61 11.09 -3.36
N VAL A 21 21.10 9.94 -2.98
CA VAL A 21 21.87 8.70 -2.98
C VAL A 21 21.11 7.72 -3.85
N VAL A 22 21.55 7.62 -5.11
CA VAL A 22 21.12 6.59 -6.06
C VAL A 22 21.99 5.37 -5.78
N VAL A 23 21.45 4.38 -5.08
CA VAL A 23 22.11 3.07 -4.95
C VAL A 23 21.73 2.26 -6.19
N VAL A 24 22.66 2.21 -7.14
CA VAL A 24 22.63 1.28 -8.27
C VAL A 24 22.97 -0.10 -7.72
N VAL A 25 21.96 -0.95 -7.53
CA VAL A 25 22.19 -2.38 -7.29
C VAL A 25 22.20 -3.07 -8.65
N THR A 26 23.40 -3.42 -9.09
CA THR A 26 23.67 -4.17 -10.32
C THR A 26 23.10 -5.59 -10.24
N LEU A 27 22.29 -5.95 -11.25
CA LEU A 27 21.83 -7.30 -11.55
C LEU A 27 23.00 -8.25 -11.87
N LEU A 28 23.04 -9.40 -11.19
CA LEU A 28 23.83 -10.60 -11.49
C LEU A 28 23.13 -11.75 -10.76
N GLY A 29 22.57 -12.82 -11.34
CA GLY A 29 22.33 -13.30 -12.70
C GLY A 29 21.45 -14.56 -12.57
N PRO A 30 20.86 -15.14 -13.63
CA PRO A 30 20.17 -16.42 -13.53
C PRO A 30 21.18 -17.55 -13.71
N VAL A 31 21.29 -18.45 -12.73
CA VAL A 31 21.97 -19.74 -12.94
C VAL A 31 20.99 -20.64 -13.71
N SER A 32 21.25 -20.82 -15.00
CA SER A 32 20.53 -21.79 -15.82
C SER A 32 21.32 -23.10 -15.74
N ALA A 33 20.71 -24.13 -15.16
CA ALA A 33 21.27 -25.48 -15.16
C ALA A 33 20.82 -26.17 -16.46
N GLU A 34 21.79 -26.42 -17.34
CA GLU A 34 21.68 -27.26 -18.53
C GLU A 34 21.82 -28.73 -18.11
N GLU A 35 20.78 -29.55 -18.32
CA GLU A 35 20.84 -31.01 -18.12
C GLU A 35 21.05 -31.72 -19.49
N PRO A 36 22.10 -32.56 -19.66
CA PRO A 36 22.46 -33.15 -20.96
C PRO A 36 21.57 -34.34 -21.37
N PRO A 37 21.58 -34.74 -22.66
CA PRO A 37 20.55 -35.58 -23.27
C PRO A 37 20.70 -37.10 -23.05
N ALA A 38 19.56 -37.77 -23.27
CA ALA A 38 19.20 -39.18 -23.12
C ALA A 38 20.18 -40.25 -23.65
N PRO A 39 19.89 -41.53 -23.36
CA PRO A 39 19.73 -42.45 -24.47
C PRO A 39 18.43 -43.25 -24.45
N SER A 40 17.98 -43.51 -25.68
CA SER A 40 16.79 -44.23 -26.11
C SER A 40 16.71 -45.68 -25.61
N GLY A 41 15.50 -46.19 -25.42
CA GLY A 41 15.30 -47.60 -25.08
C GLY A 41 13.85 -48.08 -25.10
N MET A 42 13.32 -48.31 -26.31
CA MET A 42 12.36 -49.36 -26.70
C MET A 42 11.02 -49.52 -25.96
N LEU A 43 9.96 -49.27 -26.74
CA LEU A 43 8.63 -49.91 -26.78
C LEU A 43 8.36 -51.07 -25.80
N SER A 44 7.33 -50.90 -24.94
CA SER A 44 6.38 -51.94 -24.53
C SER A 44 5.15 -51.31 -23.83
N LEU A 45 4.00 -51.35 -24.49
CA LEU A 45 2.64 -51.31 -23.91
C LEU A 45 1.91 -52.52 -24.52
N PRO A 46 0.94 -53.18 -23.85
CA PRO A 46 0.07 -52.66 -22.80
C PRO A 46 -0.13 -53.61 -21.59
N VAL A 47 -0.23 -53.05 -20.38
CA VAL A 47 -0.95 -53.69 -19.27
C VAL A 47 -1.89 -52.64 -18.69
N VAL A 48 -3.18 -52.94 -18.78
CA VAL A 48 -4.23 -52.26 -18.04
C VAL A 48 -4.04 -52.64 -16.58
N GLU A 49 -3.50 -51.72 -15.79
CA GLU A 49 -3.68 -51.73 -14.33
C GLU A 49 -4.10 -50.34 -13.92
N THR A 50 -5.36 -50.23 -13.50
CA THR A 50 -5.96 -49.07 -12.84
C THR A 50 -5.10 -48.66 -11.65
N PRO A 51 -4.44 -47.48 -11.67
CA PRO A 51 -3.80 -46.94 -10.48
C PRO A 51 -4.84 -46.17 -9.67
N ALA A 52 -4.79 -46.38 -8.36
CA ALA A 52 -5.58 -45.72 -7.31
C ALA A 52 -5.80 -44.21 -7.55
N PRO A 53 -6.91 -43.62 -7.02
CA PRO A 53 -7.16 -42.19 -7.16
C PRO A 53 -5.94 -41.40 -6.71
N ALA A 54 -5.36 -40.64 -7.64
CA ALA A 54 -4.28 -39.71 -7.36
C ALA A 54 -4.68 -38.85 -6.16
N PRO A 55 -3.77 -38.59 -5.19
CA PRO A 55 -4.07 -37.68 -4.11
C PRO A 55 -4.52 -36.36 -4.74
N ALA A 56 -5.75 -35.95 -4.40
CA ALA A 56 -6.33 -34.72 -4.89
C ALA A 56 -5.29 -33.61 -4.76
N ALA A 57 -4.96 -32.97 -5.88
CA ALA A 57 -4.12 -31.79 -5.87
C ALA A 57 -4.72 -30.83 -4.84
N VAL A 58 -4.03 -30.65 -3.73
CA VAL A 58 -4.38 -29.64 -2.74
C VAL A 58 -4.19 -28.31 -3.45
N ASP A 59 -5.29 -27.69 -3.87
CA ASP A 59 -5.27 -26.34 -4.39
C ASP A 59 -4.49 -25.47 -3.40
N PRO A 60 -3.50 -24.68 -3.85
CA PRO A 60 -2.77 -23.82 -2.93
C PRO A 60 -3.78 -22.89 -2.27
N VAL A 61 -3.90 -23.02 -0.94
CA VAL A 61 -4.71 -22.13 -0.12
C VAL A 61 -4.13 -20.72 -0.32
N THR A 62 -4.81 -19.92 -1.14
CA THR A 62 -4.40 -18.54 -1.40
C THR A 62 -4.79 -17.74 -0.17
N ILE A 63 -3.80 -17.43 0.68
CA ILE A 63 -3.98 -16.59 1.87
C ILE A 63 -3.96 -15.13 1.42
N ASP A 64 -5.03 -14.39 1.69
CA ASP A 64 -5.11 -12.93 1.47
C ASP A 64 -4.97 -12.21 2.82
N PRO A 65 -3.74 -11.88 3.26
CA PRO A 65 -3.53 -11.26 4.56
C PRO A 65 -4.04 -9.81 4.54
N SER A 66 -4.80 -9.45 5.57
CA SER A 66 -5.26 -8.08 5.76
C SER A 66 -5.06 -7.60 7.19
N ILE A 67 -4.87 -6.29 7.33
CA ILE A 67 -4.80 -5.61 8.63
C ILE A 67 -5.82 -4.48 8.67
N GLN A 68 -6.44 -4.28 9.84
CA GLN A 68 -7.29 -3.14 10.10
C GLN A 68 -6.63 -2.21 11.12
N LEU A 69 -6.56 -0.93 10.79
CA LEU A 69 -6.01 0.13 11.62
C LEU A 69 -7.10 1.13 11.97
N ARG A 70 -7.11 1.57 13.23
CA ARG A 70 -8.01 2.63 13.70
C ARG A 70 -7.21 3.83 14.13
N GLY A 71 -7.56 4.99 13.58
CA GLY A 71 -6.81 6.22 13.78
C GLY A 71 -7.69 7.45 13.69
N SER A 72 -7.05 8.59 13.54
CA SER A 72 -7.74 9.86 13.35
C SER A 72 -6.98 10.79 12.42
N VAL A 73 -7.71 11.72 11.82
CA VAL A 73 -7.10 12.75 10.99
C VAL A 73 -6.34 13.73 11.86
N TRP A 74 -5.03 13.86 11.64
CA TRP A 74 -4.22 14.89 12.30
C TRP A 74 -4.52 16.25 11.68
N ARG A 75 -4.24 16.39 10.38
CA ARG A 75 -4.33 17.65 9.65
C ARG A 75 -4.51 17.39 8.17
N THR A 76 -5.03 18.39 7.46
CA THR A 76 -5.14 18.39 6.00
C THR A 76 -4.41 19.61 5.47
N LYS A 77 -3.51 19.44 4.50
CA LYS A 77 -2.74 20.54 3.90
C LYS A 77 -2.58 20.30 2.40
N ALA A 78 -2.98 21.26 1.57
CA ALA A 78 -2.83 21.22 0.10
C ALA A 78 -3.40 19.94 -0.55
N GLY A 79 -4.54 19.45 -0.05
CA GLY A 79 -5.17 18.20 -0.52
C GLY A 79 -4.55 16.91 0.02
N ILE A 80 -3.45 17.00 0.79
CA ILE A 80 -2.82 15.87 1.46
C ILE A 80 -3.43 15.72 2.85
N VAL A 81 -3.85 14.51 3.20
CA VAL A 81 -4.44 14.18 4.50
C VAL A 81 -3.41 13.42 5.34
N PHE A 82 -3.13 13.91 6.54
CA PHE A 82 -2.23 13.26 7.49
C PHE A 82 -3.07 12.54 8.55
N LEU A 83 -2.78 11.26 8.75
CA LEU A 83 -3.48 10.37 9.67
C LEU A 83 -2.56 9.96 10.82
N LYS A 84 -3.07 10.00 12.06
CA LYS A 84 -2.48 9.35 13.22
C LYS A 84 -3.05 7.95 13.32
N THR A 85 -2.20 6.94 13.22
CA THR A 85 -2.56 5.53 13.39
C THR A 85 -1.65 4.86 14.42
N PRO A 86 -1.99 3.66 14.94
CA PRO A 86 -1.18 2.97 15.94
C PRO A 86 0.20 2.58 15.43
N ILE A 87 0.35 2.44 14.11
CA ILE A 87 1.63 2.16 13.45
C ILE A 87 2.43 3.43 13.09
N GLY A 88 1.90 4.62 13.42
CA GLY A 88 2.55 5.91 13.18
C GLY A 88 1.72 6.89 12.34
N LEU A 89 2.43 7.86 11.75
CA LEU A 89 1.82 8.88 10.90
C LEU A 89 1.73 8.39 9.45
N LEU A 90 0.51 8.23 8.94
CA LEU A 90 0.27 7.91 7.53
C LEU A 90 -0.09 9.17 6.76
N THR A 91 0.31 9.22 5.48
CA THR A 91 0.04 10.35 4.59
C THR A 91 -0.73 9.86 3.37
N LEU A 92 -1.93 10.41 3.17
CA LEU A 92 -2.73 10.15 1.99
C LEU A 92 -2.56 11.31 1.01
N SER A 93 -2.22 10.97 -0.24
CA SER A 93 -2.03 11.94 -1.30
C SER A 93 -3.35 12.58 -1.74
N SER A 94 -3.27 13.70 -2.44
CA SER A 94 -4.44 14.39 -2.99
C SER A 94 -5.21 13.57 -4.04
N LYS A 95 -4.60 12.52 -4.61
CA LYS A 95 -5.26 11.58 -5.55
C LYS A 95 -6.34 10.74 -4.86
N THR A 96 -6.25 10.57 -3.55
CA THR A 96 -7.26 9.86 -2.77
C THR A 96 -8.59 10.61 -2.72
N THR A 97 -8.65 11.87 -3.19
CA THR A 97 -9.89 12.63 -3.41
C THR A 97 -10.75 12.73 -2.14
N LEU A 98 -10.09 12.70 -0.98
CA LEU A 98 -10.68 12.92 0.33
C LEU A 98 -10.88 14.42 0.53
N LYS A 99 -12.06 14.91 0.15
CA LYS A 99 -12.46 16.31 0.29
C LYS A 99 -13.19 16.52 1.62
N ASP A 100 -13.10 17.74 2.15
CA ASP A 100 -13.86 18.20 3.32
C ASP A 100 -13.63 17.39 4.62
N ILE A 101 -12.46 16.75 4.72
CA ILE A 101 -12.04 16.02 5.91
C ILE A 101 -11.35 16.98 6.90
N LYS A 102 -11.90 17.07 8.12
CA LYS A 102 -11.36 17.89 9.20
C LYS A 102 -10.50 17.04 10.16
N ALA A 103 -9.65 17.73 10.92
CA ALA A 103 -8.89 17.13 11.99
C ALA A 103 -9.82 16.47 13.03
N SER A 104 -9.32 15.44 13.72
CA SER A 104 -10.03 14.67 14.74
C SER A 104 -11.20 13.81 14.24
N HIS A 105 -11.44 13.72 12.93
CA HIS A 105 -12.34 12.69 12.37
C HIS A 105 -11.76 11.29 12.59
N GLU A 106 -12.62 10.33 12.92
CA GLU A 106 -12.22 8.94 13.12
C GLU A 106 -11.98 8.28 11.76
N VAL A 107 -10.92 7.50 11.66
CA VAL A 107 -10.50 6.81 10.44
C VAL A 107 -10.33 5.33 10.71
N HIS A 108 -10.87 4.51 9.83
CA HIS A 108 -10.65 3.08 9.76
C HIS A 108 -9.94 2.79 8.44
N PHE A 109 -8.87 2.02 8.50
CA PHE A 109 -8.00 1.75 7.36
C PHE A 109 -7.79 0.25 7.23
N TRP A 110 -8.15 -0.32 6.08
CA TRP A 110 -7.91 -1.72 5.77
C TRP A 110 -6.78 -1.77 4.76
N VAL A 111 -5.74 -2.53 5.07
CA VAL A 111 -4.62 -2.75 4.18
C VAL A 111 -4.61 -4.22 3.80
N HIS A 112 -4.68 -4.48 2.51
CA HIS A 112 -4.39 -5.78 1.91
C HIS A 112 -3.10 -5.63 1.10
N GLU A 113 -2.57 -6.73 0.59
CA GLU A 113 -1.34 -6.73 -0.20
C GLU A 113 -1.40 -5.80 -1.42
N ARG A 114 -2.53 -5.83 -2.15
CA ARG A 114 -2.68 -5.12 -3.43
C ARG A 114 -3.54 -3.86 -3.36
N ASN A 115 -4.37 -3.75 -2.33
CA ASN A 115 -5.39 -2.71 -2.22
C ASN A 115 -5.44 -2.20 -0.80
N SER A 116 -5.81 -0.93 -0.64
CA SER A 116 -6.19 -0.41 0.67
C SER A 116 -7.50 0.33 0.60
N VAL A 117 -8.21 0.36 1.72
CA VAL A 117 -9.51 1.01 1.85
C VAL A 117 -9.44 1.93 3.04
N VAL A 118 -9.98 3.13 2.89
CA VAL A 118 -10.13 4.08 3.98
C VAL A 118 -11.58 4.45 4.17
N GLU A 119 -12.04 4.35 5.41
CA GLU A 119 -13.30 4.87 5.86
C GLU A 119 -13.07 6.00 6.84
N ILE A 120 -13.75 7.12 6.62
CA ILE A 120 -13.68 8.29 7.50
C ILE A 120 -15.09 8.62 7.97
N ARG A 121 -15.27 8.61 9.29
CA ARG A 121 -16.51 9.06 9.93
C ARG A 121 -16.37 10.52 10.32
N LYS A 122 -17.19 11.38 9.72
CA LYS A 122 -17.23 12.80 10.06
C LYS A 122 -17.89 12.97 11.43
N ARG A 123 -17.27 13.78 12.30
CA ARG A 123 -17.78 14.00 13.67
C ARG A 123 -19.08 14.82 13.69
N ALA A 124 -19.25 15.73 12.73
CA ALA A 124 -20.33 16.71 12.77
C ALA A 124 -21.71 16.13 12.43
N ASP A 125 -21.78 15.26 11.42
CA ASP A 125 -23.02 14.72 10.85
C ASP A 125 -23.08 13.19 10.90
N GLY A 126 -22.02 12.54 11.38
CA GLY A 126 -21.89 11.07 11.37
C GLY A 126 -21.74 10.48 9.96
N SER A 127 -21.58 11.30 8.93
CA SER A 127 -21.47 10.82 7.55
C SER A 127 -20.21 9.98 7.37
N LEU A 128 -20.35 8.92 6.56
CA LEU A 128 -19.29 7.98 6.23
C LEU A 128 -18.74 8.30 4.84
N VAL A 129 -17.42 8.49 4.75
CA VAL A 129 -16.69 8.56 3.48
C VAL A 129 -15.91 7.27 3.33
N HIS A 130 -16.26 6.44 2.36
CA HIS A 130 -15.56 5.19 2.04
C HIS A 130 -14.81 5.36 0.71
N ARG A 131 -13.52 4.98 0.68
CA ARG A 131 -12.64 5.19 -0.48
C ARG A 131 -11.70 4.00 -0.68
N TYR A 132 -11.66 3.47 -1.90
CA TYR A 132 -10.61 2.55 -2.34
C TYR A 132 -9.37 3.32 -2.78
N LEU A 133 -8.22 2.82 -2.36
CA LEU A 133 -6.89 3.32 -2.67
C LEU A 133 -6.13 2.22 -3.43
N SER A 134 -5.52 2.62 -4.55
CA SER A 134 -4.73 1.80 -5.49
C SER A 134 -3.30 2.30 -5.57
#